data_AF-A0A7V0ZJG6-F1
#
_entry.id   AF-A0A7V0ZJG6-F1
#
_cell.length_a   1.000
_cell.length_b   1.000
_cell.length_c   1.000
_cell.angle_alpha   90.00
_cell.angle_beta   90.00
_cell.angle_gamma   90.00
#
_symmetry.space_group_name_H-M   'P 1'
#
loop_
_entity.id
_entity.type
_entity.pdbx_description
1 polymer ?
#
loop_
_entity_poly.entity_id
_entity_poly.type
_entity_poly.pdbx_seq_one_letter_code
_entity_poly.pdbx_strand_id
1 'polypeptide(L)' 'MKDTGLYLIIGGVIIFSLVFISKIISFIVSNPLLGLASLAIIAGVILILFNMVKENREAKKDEPFRGVDK' A
#
# COMPACT_ATOMS: atom_id res chain seq x y z
N MET A 1 -7.83 33.89 -16.20
CA MET A 1 -8.61 33.87 -14.93
C MET A 1 -9.25 32.53 -14.62
N LYS A 2 -9.74 31.77 -15.62
CA LYS A 2 -10.37 30.45 -15.40
C LYS A 2 -9.41 29.38 -14.88
N ASP A 3 -8.19 29.35 -15.38
CA ASP A 3 -7.21 28.31 -15.03
C ASP A 3 -6.66 28.49 -13.60
N THR A 4 -6.47 29.74 -13.16
CA THR A 4 -6.02 30.07 -11.80
C THR A 4 -6.99 29.54 -10.74
N GLY A 5 -8.30 29.62 -10.97
CA GLY A 5 -9.31 29.06 -10.07
C GLY A 5 -9.25 27.53 -10.03
N LEU A 6 -8.97 26.89 -11.16
CA LEU A 6 -8.86 25.44 -11.27
C LEU A 6 -7.62 24.92 -10.52
N TYR A 7 -6.47 25.59 -10.65
CA TYR A 7 -5.28 25.29 -9.86
C TYR A 7 -5.50 25.50 -8.36
N LEU A 8 -6.29 26.49 -7.95
CA LEU A 8 -6.63 26.72 -6.54
C LEU A 8 -7.49 25.57 -5.97
N ILE A 9 -8.45 25.07 -6.76
CA ILE A 9 -9.29 23.93 -6.37
C ILE A 9 -8.44 22.66 -6.26
N ILE A 10 -7.60 22.37 -7.25
CA ILE A 10 -6.71 21.20 -7.22
C ILE A 10 -5.76 21.29 -6.01
N GLY A 11 -5.16 22.46 -5.78
CA GLY A 11 -4.31 22.71 -4.62
C GLY A 11 -5.05 22.48 -3.30
N GLY A 12 -6.29 22.99 -3.19
CA GLY A 12 -7.15 22.78 -2.04
C GLY A 12 -7.47 21.30 -1.79
N VAL A 13 -7.80 20.54 -2.84
CA VAL A 13 -8.10 19.10 -2.75
C VAL A 13 -6.87 18.31 -2.30
N ILE A 14 -5.69 18.63 -2.83
CA ILE A 14 -4.44 17.96 -2.45
C ILE A 14 -4.14 18.20 -0.96
N ILE A 15 -4.20 19.46 -0.50
CA ILE A 15 -3.92 19.81 0.90
C ILE A 15 -4.95 19.16 1.81
N PHE A 16 -6.24 19.23 1.46
CA PHE A 16 -7.31 18.61 2.23
C PHE A 16 -7.09 17.09 2.37
N SER A 17 -6.75 16.42 1.27
CA SER A 17 -6.50 14.97 1.28
C SER A 17 -5.32 14.61 2.17
N LEU A 18 -4.23 15.39 2.10
CA LEU A 18 -3.06 15.21 2.97
C LEU A 18 -3.44 15.35 4.45
N VAL A 19 -4.13 16.44 4.82
CA VAL A 19 -4.56 16.67 6.21
C VAL A 19 -5.48 15.55 6.68
N PHE A 20 -6.40 15.10 5.83
CA PHE A 20 -7.31 14.01 6.15
C PHE A 20 -6.55 12.71 6.44
N ILE A 21 -5.63 12.30 5.57
CA ILE A 21 -4.79 11.11 5.77
C ILE A 21 -3.96 11.23 7.05
N SER A 22 -3.35 12.40 7.29
CA SER A 22 -2.59 12.66 8.51
C SER A 22 -3.43 12.51 9.78
N LYS A 23 -4.71 12.94 9.75
CA LYS A 23 -5.62 12.76 10.89
C LYS A 23 -5.94 11.30 11.15
N ILE A 24 -6.16 10.50 10.12
CA ILE A 24 -6.39 9.05 10.26
C ILE A 24 -5.16 8.36 10.85
N ILE A 25 -3.97 8.64 10.33
CA ILE A 25 -2.72 8.09 10.87
C ILE A 25 -2.55 8.51 12.33
N SER A 26 -2.75 9.79 12.64
CA SER A 26 -2.64 10.29 14.01
C SER A 26 -3.64 9.63 14.96
N PHE A 27 -4.86 9.36 14.50
CA PHE A 27 -5.88 8.65 15.28
C PHE A 27 -5.50 7.19 15.54
N ILE A 28 -4.90 6.50 14.57
CA ILE A 28 -4.41 5.14 14.74
C ILE A 28 -3.26 5.12 15.74
N VAL A 29 -2.30 6.04 15.62
CA VAL A 29 -1.13 6.12 16.52
C VAL A 29 -1.52 6.52 17.93
N SER A 30 -2.53 7.38 18.11
CA SER A 30 -2.99 7.79 19.44
C SER A 30 -3.74 6.68 20.20
N ASN A 31 -4.17 5.62 19.51
CA ASN A 31 -4.95 4.53 20.07
C ASN A 31 -4.16 3.20 19.95
N PRO A 32 -3.52 2.72 21.03
CA PRO A 32 -2.64 1.55 20.97
C PRO A 32 -3.29 0.30 20.35
N LEU A 33 -4.57 0.05 20.65
CA LEU A 33 -5.29 -1.11 20.12
C LEU A 33 -5.52 -1.02 18.60
N LEU A 34 -5.83 0.18 18.09
CA LEU A 34 -6.00 0.40 16.65
C LEU A 34 -4.66 0.34 15.91
N GLY A 35 -3.60 0.85 16.54
CA GLY A 35 -2.23 0.66 16.05
C GLY A 35 -1.88 -0.82 15.88
N LEU A 36 -2.13 -1.64 16.90
CA LEU A 36 -1.90 -3.09 16.83
C LEU A 36 -2.76 -3.77 15.76
N ALA A 37 -4.05 -3.43 15.67
CA ALA A 37 -4.94 -3.96 14.64
C ALA A 37 -4.43 -3.62 13.22
N SER A 38 -3.98 -2.38 13.00
CA SER A 38 -3.42 -1.95 11.72
C SER A 38 -2.14 -2.71 11.36
N LEU A 39 -1.25 -2.95 12.34
CA LEU A 39 -0.04 -3.74 12.14
C LEU A 39 -0.35 -5.20 11.82
N ALA A 40 -1.35 -5.80 12.47
CA ALA A 40 -1.79 -7.16 12.17
C ALA A 40 -2.31 -7.30 10.74
N ILE A 41 -3.09 -6.33 10.25
CA ILE A 41 -3.55 -6.29 8.85
C ILE A 41 -2.36 -6.19 7.89
N ILE A 42 -1.43 -5.26 8.13
CA ILE A 42 -0.24 -5.07 7.30
C ILE A 42 0.60 -6.35 7.26
N ALA A 43 0.83 -6.98 8.42
CA ALA A 43 1.55 -8.24 8.51
C ALA A 43 0.86 -9.36 7.73
N GLY A 44 -0.48 -9.47 7.84
CA GLY A 44 -1.26 -10.44 7.07
C GLY A 44 -1.12 -10.26 5.55
N VAL A 45 -1.21 -9.02 5.07
CA VAL A 45 -1.01 -8.71 3.63
C VAL A 45 0.41 -9.09 3.18
N ILE A 46 1.43 -8.74 3.97
CA ILE A 46 2.84 -9.09 3.66
C ILE A 46 3.01 -10.62 3.58
N LEU A 47 2.43 -11.37 4.51
CA LEU A 47 2.50 -12.83 4.52
C LEU A 47 1.84 -13.44 3.29
N ILE A 48 0.67 -12.93 2.88
CA ILE A 48 -0.01 -13.37 1.66
C ILE A 48 0.86 -13.10 0.43
N LEU A 49 1.38 -11.88 0.29
CA LEU A 49 2.24 -11.52 -0.83
C LEU A 49 3.52 -12.37 -0.86
N PHE A 50 4.12 -12.62 0.30
CA PHE A 50 5.30 -13.47 0.42
C PHE A 50 5.01 -14.90 -0.02
N ASN A 51 3.88 -15.47 0.41
CA ASN A 51 3.45 -16.80 -0.01
C ASN A 51 3.21 -16.87 -1.53
N MET A 52 2.53 -15.88 -2.11
CA MET A 52 2.34 -15.81 -3.56
C MET A 52 3.67 -15.75 -4.31
N VAL A 53 4.64 -14.97 -3.83
CA VAL A 53 5.97 -14.89 -4.46
C VAL A 53 6.71 -16.22 -4.32
N LYS A 54 6.65 -16.86 -3.14
CA LYS A 54 7.27 -18.17 -2.89
C LYS A 54 6.66 -19.24 -3.80
N GLU A 55 5.34 -19.33 -3.86
CA GLU A 55 4.61 -20.28 -4.70
C GLU A 55 4.96 -20.11 -6.18
N ASN A 56 4.96 -18.86 -6.68
CA ASN A 56 5.39 -18.57 -8.04
C ASN A 56 6.85 -18.99 -8.32
N ARG A 57 7.74 -18.91 -7.33
CA ARG A 57 9.14 -19.36 -7.50
C ARG A 57 9.26 -20.88 -7.52
N GLU A 58 8.50 -21.59 -6.69
CA GLU A 58 8.51 -23.05 -6.67
C GLU A 58 7.85 -23.62 -7.94
N ALA A 59 6.73 -23.05 -8.39
CA ALA A 59 6.08 -23.47 -9.65
C ALA A 59 7.00 -23.34 -10.87
N LYS A 60 7.89 -22.34 -10.88
CA LYS A 60 8.91 -22.16 -11.92
C LYS A 60 10.06 -23.17 -11.88
N LYS A 61 10.18 -23.95 -10.80
CA LYS A 61 11.18 -25.02 -10.73
C LYS A 61 10.71 -26.30 -11.41
N ASP A 62 9.40 -26.52 -11.43
CA ASP A 62 8.79 -27.77 -11.89
C ASP A 62 8.19 -27.66 -13.31
N GLU A 63 8.41 -26.55 -14.00
CA GLU A 63 7.94 -26.36 -15.37
C GLU A 63 8.76 -27.18 -16.39
N PRO A 64 8.09 -27.86 -17.36
CA PRO A 64 8.74 -28.81 -18.28
C PRO A 64 9.67 -28.15 -19.31
N PHE A 65 9.58 -26.83 -19.50
CA PHE A 65 10.44 -26.06 -20.39
C PHE A 65 11.12 -24.92 -19.62
N ARG A 66 12.16 -25.25 -18.87
CA ARG A 66 13.05 -24.24 -18.28
C ARG A 66 14.06 -23.84 -19.35
N GLY A 67 14.01 -22.59 -19.80
CA GLY A 67 15.04 -22.03 -20.68
C GLY A 67 16.43 -22.25 -20.07
N VAL A 68 17.44 -22.42 -20.91
CA VAL A 68 18.82 -22.70 -20.46
C VAL A 68 19.30 -21.56 -19.57
N ASP A 69 19.70 -21.88 -18.33
CA ASP A 69 20.37 -20.94 -17.43
C ASP A 69 21.64 -20.43 -18.13
N LYS A 70 21.76 -19.11 -18.28
CA LYS A 70 22.92 -18.45 -18.88
C LYS A 70 23.97 -18.12 -17.83
#